data_AF-A0A973JAC2-F1
#
_entry.id   AF-A0A973JAC2-F1
#
_cell.length_a   1.000
_cell.length_b   1.000
_cell.length_c   1.000
_cell.angle_alpha   90.00
_cell.angle_beta   90.00
_cell.angle_gamma   90.00
#
_symmetry.space_group_name_H-M   'P 1'
#
loop_
_entity.id
_entity.type
_entity.pdbx_description
1 polymer ?
#
loop_
_entity_poly.entity_id
_entity_poly.type
_entity_poly.pdbx_seq_one_letter_code
_entity_poly.pdbx_strand_id
1 'polypeptide(L)'
;MKTAHGKVVVLFSLLLCFLLITGTANAQKADPGMLVMKLAKQDLSVAGQSRTAVTGDIIYRMVPADKGMIFELSSFAMVGSSVKTKQGDSGTLSLMLKPGSAKSTYDPKTRVITSKFLLEVHYPLIDRIKGFIQPKEGEREKDDYRSYTETFAGSLTCKLGAEPKIGKSSTKVRNGAVLNLKMEPREKVLGEIAAVAGEFKIIDVVIWPKFYIKKTINIQPVFVRYTPAEGCFGGSTTATTGGSFPTLRDKSIEMWNRCCVGLNFLPPVYINNDNYRILSSAEEAGIKAAYDDPNAVEVYFVEIGDPVGIHGGGVCYSGGTANTKIITYDTNLPINLYNLAHELGHALGLGHPPGNSTPGSLMEPSGFCADNPALMSKQNCDNVSNPLLYTPMPIPLCIRSTNMP
;
A
#
# COMPACT_ATOMS: atom_id res chain seq x y z
N MET A 1 81.50 15.26 -56.26
CA MET A 1 80.96 13.88 -56.14
C MET A 1 79.99 13.84 -54.96
N LYS A 2 78.94 12.98 -55.04
CA LYS A 2 78.17 12.26 -53.99
C LYS A 2 78.43 12.61 -52.50
N THR A 3 77.52 12.60 -51.50
CA THR A 3 76.06 12.34 -51.28
C THR A 3 75.80 12.54 -49.76
N ALA A 4 74.61 12.73 -49.16
CA ALA A 4 73.23 13.08 -49.54
C ALA A 4 72.37 13.32 -48.26
N HIS A 5 71.09 13.72 -48.41
CA HIS A 5 70.07 13.91 -47.34
C HIS A 5 70.28 15.13 -46.40
N GLY A 6 69.26 15.84 -45.90
CA GLY A 6 67.82 15.75 -46.13
C GLY A 6 67.01 16.04 -44.85
N LYS A 7 66.21 17.12 -44.83
CA LYS A 7 65.01 17.26 -43.95
C LYS A 7 64.15 18.47 -44.34
N VAL A 8 62.89 18.20 -44.64
CA VAL A 8 61.80 19.17 -44.74
C VAL A 8 61.14 19.29 -43.38
N VAL A 9 60.89 20.51 -42.90
CA VAL A 9 59.70 20.82 -42.08
C VAL A 9 59.22 22.22 -42.47
N VAL A 10 58.11 22.29 -43.21
CA VAL A 10 57.38 23.55 -43.46
C VAL A 10 56.48 23.82 -42.26
N LEU A 11 56.63 25.00 -41.63
CA LEU A 11 55.90 25.37 -40.42
C LEU A 11 54.48 25.88 -40.74
N PHE A 12 53.64 25.01 -41.32
CA PHE A 12 52.21 25.26 -41.57
C PHE A 12 51.37 24.19 -40.85
N SER A 13 50.84 24.51 -39.65
CA SER A 13 49.63 23.92 -39.01
C SER A 13 49.62 24.17 -37.49
N LEU A 14 49.45 25.42 -37.04
CA LEU A 14 49.27 25.73 -35.61
C LEU A 14 48.28 26.86 -35.32
N LEU A 15 47.44 27.22 -36.30
CA LEU A 15 46.44 28.30 -36.16
C LEU A 15 45.02 27.92 -36.64
N LEU A 16 44.70 26.63 -36.79
CA LEU A 16 43.40 26.18 -37.29
C LEU A 16 42.76 25.00 -36.52
N CYS A 17 43.14 24.78 -35.26
CA CYS A 17 42.46 23.82 -34.35
C CYS A 17 41.72 24.48 -33.16
N PHE A 18 41.61 25.81 -33.15
CA PHE A 18 40.77 26.55 -32.19
C PHE A 18 39.37 26.88 -32.74
N LEU A 19 38.95 26.21 -33.82
CA LEU A 19 37.57 26.24 -34.30
C LEU A 19 36.69 25.34 -33.43
N LEU A 20 36.05 25.97 -32.45
CA LEU A 20 34.70 25.62 -31.99
C LEU A 20 34.46 24.12 -31.72
N ILE A 21 35.19 23.55 -30.75
CA ILE A 21 34.52 22.65 -29.80
C ILE A 21 33.61 23.53 -28.94
N THR A 22 32.52 24.01 -29.56
CA THR A 22 31.29 24.23 -28.83
C THR A 22 30.89 22.85 -28.37
N GLY A 23 31.33 22.49 -27.16
CA GLY A 23 30.75 21.38 -26.46
C GLY A 23 29.28 21.71 -26.35
N THR A 24 28.47 21.08 -27.21
CA THR A 24 27.05 20.97 -26.96
C THR A 24 27.00 20.32 -25.59
N ALA A 25 26.69 21.15 -24.59
CA ALA A 25 26.28 20.65 -23.30
C ALA A 25 25.00 19.87 -23.61
N ASN A 26 25.18 18.58 -23.90
CA ASN A 26 24.09 17.63 -24.03
C ASN A 26 23.37 17.76 -22.70
N ALA A 27 22.27 18.51 -22.72
CA ALA A 27 21.32 18.60 -21.64
C ALA A 27 20.81 17.17 -21.51
N GLN A 28 21.49 16.40 -20.67
CA GLN A 28 21.29 14.99 -20.47
C GLN A 28 19.81 14.86 -20.14
N LYS A 29 19.03 14.34 -21.10
CA LYS A 29 17.57 14.28 -20.97
C LYS A 29 17.32 13.58 -19.64
N ALA A 30 16.76 14.32 -18.69
CA ALA A 30 16.53 13.78 -17.36
C ALA A 30 15.70 12.52 -17.53
N ASP A 31 16.10 11.42 -16.88
CA ASP A 31 15.32 10.20 -16.95
C ASP A 31 14.08 10.30 -16.05
N PRO A 32 12.95 9.69 -16.45
CA PRO A 32 11.79 9.59 -15.58
C PRO A 32 12.12 8.74 -14.35
N GLY A 33 11.63 9.18 -13.19
CA GLY A 33 11.93 8.55 -11.92
C GLY A 33 10.83 8.69 -10.88
N MET A 34 11.17 8.37 -9.64
CA MET A 34 10.29 8.55 -8.49
C MET A 34 11.03 9.26 -7.36
N LEU A 35 10.35 10.20 -6.72
CA LEU A 35 10.71 10.84 -5.45
C LEU A 35 9.89 10.16 -4.35
N VAL A 36 10.53 9.27 -3.57
CA VAL A 36 9.91 8.62 -2.42
C VAL A 36 10.31 9.38 -1.15
N MET A 37 9.31 9.77 -0.36
CA MET A 37 9.47 10.49 0.90
C MET A 37 8.83 9.69 2.02
N LYS A 38 9.65 9.20 2.95
CA LYS A 38 9.19 8.37 4.07
C LYS A 38 8.90 9.19 5.32
N LEU A 39 7.76 8.94 5.92
CA LEU A 39 7.29 9.55 7.17
C LEU A 39 7.38 8.51 8.30
N ALA A 40 8.27 8.77 9.27
CA ALA A 40 8.34 7.98 10.49
C ALA A 40 7.86 8.82 11.67
N LYS A 41 6.71 8.43 12.24
CA LYS A 41 6.14 8.92 13.49
C LYS A 41 6.21 10.46 13.64
N GLN A 42 5.46 11.16 12.79
CA GLN A 42 5.34 12.62 12.81
C GLN A 42 4.02 13.05 13.44
N ASP A 43 4.00 14.08 14.27
CA ASP A 43 2.78 14.62 14.86
C ASP A 43 1.98 15.44 13.85
N LEU A 44 0.71 15.11 13.65
CA LEU A 44 -0.29 15.96 13.00
C LEU A 44 -1.31 16.47 14.02
N SER A 45 -1.70 17.74 13.87
CA SER A 45 -2.85 18.30 14.58
C SER A 45 -4.15 17.83 13.93
N VAL A 46 -5.08 17.36 14.76
CA VAL A 46 -6.42 16.94 14.37
C VAL A 46 -7.44 17.78 15.11
N ALA A 47 -8.33 18.44 14.35
CA ALA A 47 -9.33 19.38 14.86
C ALA A 47 -8.75 20.51 15.76
N GLY A 48 -7.47 20.83 15.63
CA GLY A 48 -6.80 21.92 16.36
C GLY A 48 -6.48 21.65 17.84
N GLN A 49 -6.89 20.51 18.41
CA GLN A 49 -6.72 20.20 19.83
C GLN A 49 -6.05 18.83 20.08
N SER A 50 -6.38 17.82 19.27
CA SER A 50 -5.77 16.49 19.37
C SER A 50 -4.52 16.38 18.50
N ARG A 51 -3.61 15.45 18.84
CA ARG A 51 -2.50 15.05 17.97
C ARG A 51 -2.62 13.57 17.60
N THR A 52 -2.21 13.25 16.38
CA THR A 52 -2.02 11.87 15.92
C THR A 52 -0.58 11.72 15.42
N ALA A 53 0.09 10.64 15.81
CA ALA A 53 1.38 10.27 15.23
C ALA A 53 1.13 9.49 13.94
N VAL A 54 1.65 9.98 12.81
CA VAL A 54 1.49 9.34 11.50
C VAL A 54 2.77 8.70 10.98
N THR A 55 2.60 7.61 10.24
CA THR A 55 3.62 6.87 9.49
C THR A 55 3.12 6.62 8.07
N GLY A 56 4.03 6.53 7.10
CA GLY A 56 3.67 6.19 5.71
C GLY A 56 4.60 6.75 4.65
N ASP A 57 4.18 6.65 3.40
CA ASP A 57 4.95 7.05 2.21
C ASP A 57 4.18 8.08 1.37
N ILE A 58 4.89 9.15 0.96
CA ILE A 58 4.44 10.08 -0.08
C ILE A 58 5.36 9.89 -1.29
N ILE A 59 4.77 9.60 -2.45
CA ILE A 59 5.52 9.29 -3.69
C ILE A 59 5.06 10.23 -4.80
N TYR A 60 6.04 10.93 -5.40
CA TYR A 60 5.85 11.63 -6.66
C TYR A 60 6.53 10.86 -7.79
N ARG A 61 5.80 10.60 -8.88
CA ARG A 61 6.41 10.30 -10.17
C ARG A 61 7.03 11.59 -10.74
N MET A 62 8.23 11.46 -11.28
CA MET A 62 8.98 12.54 -11.92
C MET A 62 9.00 12.29 -13.42
N VAL A 63 8.39 13.19 -14.20
CA VAL A 63 8.31 13.09 -15.66
C VAL A 63 9.07 14.26 -16.30
N PRO A 64 10.01 13.99 -17.23
CA PRO A 64 10.71 15.03 -17.98
C PRO A 64 9.76 15.76 -18.93
N ALA A 65 9.92 17.07 -19.05
CA ALA A 65 9.13 17.91 -19.95
C ALA A 65 10.00 19.01 -20.58
N ASP A 66 9.55 19.62 -21.68
CA ASP A 66 10.32 20.61 -22.45
C ASP A 66 10.81 21.82 -21.64
N LYS A 67 10.15 22.11 -20.50
CA LYS A 67 10.48 23.21 -19.59
C LYS A 67 10.93 22.73 -18.19
N GLY A 68 11.42 21.50 -18.07
CA GLY A 68 12.03 20.98 -16.84
C GLY A 68 11.48 19.62 -16.41
N MET A 69 11.01 19.52 -15.16
CA MET A 69 10.46 18.30 -14.59
C MET A 69 9.04 18.54 -14.07
N ILE A 70 8.11 17.68 -14.46
CA ILE A 70 6.78 17.57 -13.86
C ILE A 70 6.87 16.59 -12.70
N PHE A 71 6.22 16.95 -11.59
CA PHE A 71 6.05 16.08 -10.42
C PHE A 71 4.57 15.72 -10.33
N GLU A 72 4.24 14.44 -10.34
CA GLU A 72 2.88 13.91 -10.24
C GLU A 72 2.77 13.15 -8.92
N LEU A 73 1.97 13.65 -7.97
CA LEU A 73 1.70 12.92 -6.72
C LEU A 73 0.95 11.62 -7.06
N SER A 74 1.65 10.50 -7.01
CA SER A 74 1.16 9.19 -7.45
C SER A 74 0.77 8.26 -6.29
N SER A 75 1.25 8.55 -5.08
CA SER A 75 0.85 7.84 -3.85
C SER A 75 0.92 8.81 -2.67
N PHE A 76 -0.11 8.80 -1.85
CA PHE A 76 -0.13 9.39 -0.52
C PHE A 76 -0.85 8.36 0.34
N ALA A 77 -0.09 7.67 1.19
CA ALA A 77 -0.56 6.56 1.99
C ALA A 77 -0.03 6.74 3.40
N MET A 78 -0.91 6.96 4.37
CA MET A 78 -0.55 7.14 5.77
C MET A 78 -1.49 6.42 6.72
N VAL A 79 -0.91 5.94 7.81
CA VAL A 79 -1.57 5.42 8.99
C VAL A 79 -1.34 6.40 10.13
N GLY A 80 -2.38 6.70 10.92
CA GLY A 80 -2.30 7.55 12.10
C GLY A 80 -2.80 6.85 13.35
N SER A 81 -2.20 7.13 14.51
CA SER A 81 -2.71 6.70 15.81
C SER A 81 -4.15 7.19 16.06
N SER A 82 -4.91 6.46 16.89
CA SER A 82 -6.25 6.87 17.28
C SER A 82 -6.29 8.25 17.94
N VAL A 83 -7.35 9.01 17.64
CA VAL A 83 -7.68 10.27 18.29
C VAL A 83 -8.99 10.16 19.07
N LYS A 84 -9.11 10.94 20.14
CA LYS A 84 -10.38 11.10 20.86
C LYS A 84 -11.34 11.95 20.03
N THR A 85 -12.56 11.47 19.85
CA THR A 85 -13.67 12.14 19.15
C THR A 85 -14.86 12.31 20.09
N LYS A 86 -15.95 12.95 19.65
CA LYS A 86 -17.16 13.10 20.48
C LYS A 86 -17.88 11.78 20.71
N GLN A 87 -17.74 10.84 19.77
CA GLN A 87 -18.40 9.54 19.77
C GLN A 87 -17.46 8.41 20.26
N GLY A 88 -16.35 8.78 20.92
CA GLY A 88 -15.35 7.85 21.45
C GLY A 88 -14.04 7.86 20.65
N ASP A 89 -13.25 6.81 20.77
CA ASP A 89 -11.95 6.71 20.10
C ASP A 89 -12.15 6.40 18.61
N SER A 90 -11.44 7.12 17.73
CA SER A 90 -11.53 6.90 16.28
C SER A 90 -11.11 5.48 15.87
N GLY A 91 -10.21 4.85 16.63
CA GLY A 91 -9.34 3.79 16.13
C GLY A 91 -8.27 4.33 15.16
N THR A 92 -7.46 3.43 14.60
CA THR A 92 -6.40 3.74 13.64
C THR A 92 -6.92 4.53 12.44
N LEU A 93 -6.30 5.69 12.16
CA LEU A 93 -6.66 6.53 11.01
C LEU A 93 -5.99 5.98 9.75
N SER A 94 -6.77 5.82 8.68
CA SER A 94 -6.33 5.40 7.35
C SER A 94 -6.50 6.58 6.39
N LEU A 95 -5.41 7.03 5.74
CA LEU A 95 -5.42 8.17 4.83
C LEU A 95 -4.81 7.78 3.48
N MET A 96 -5.64 7.74 2.44
CA MET A 96 -5.27 7.24 1.11
C MET A 96 -5.57 8.22 -0.01
N LEU A 97 -4.67 8.33 -0.99
CA LEU A 97 -4.87 9.17 -2.18
C LEU A 97 -6.02 8.64 -3.04
N LYS A 98 -7.06 9.45 -3.26
CA LYS A 98 -8.10 9.11 -4.23
C LYS A 98 -7.49 9.11 -5.64
N PRO A 99 -7.52 7.99 -6.40
CA PRO A 99 -6.87 7.89 -7.71
C PRO A 99 -7.25 9.01 -8.68
N GLY A 100 -6.27 9.52 -9.43
CA GLY A 100 -6.46 10.59 -10.42
C GLY A 100 -6.84 11.97 -9.86
N SER A 101 -7.03 12.13 -8.55
CA SER A 101 -7.47 13.41 -7.95
C SER A 101 -6.37 14.47 -7.84
N ALA A 102 -5.10 14.06 -7.89
CA ALA A 102 -3.96 14.93 -7.61
C ALA A 102 -3.59 15.84 -8.79
N LYS A 103 -3.39 17.13 -8.50
CA LYS A 103 -2.80 18.12 -9.40
C LYS A 103 -1.61 18.75 -8.71
N SER A 104 -0.47 18.78 -9.39
CA SER A 104 0.82 19.17 -8.79
C SER A 104 1.58 20.11 -9.71
N THR A 105 2.28 21.08 -9.11
CA THR A 105 3.13 22.06 -9.80
C THR A 105 4.50 22.11 -9.12
N TYR A 106 5.56 22.39 -9.87
CA TYR A 106 6.91 22.51 -9.34
C TYR A 106 7.54 23.83 -9.80
N ASP A 107 8.07 24.62 -8.85
CA ASP A 107 8.91 25.77 -9.15
C ASP A 107 10.39 25.40 -9.01
N PRO A 108 11.18 25.37 -10.11
CA PRO A 108 12.60 25.04 -10.05
C PRO A 108 13.46 26.10 -9.35
N LYS A 109 13.01 27.35 -9.22
CA LYS A 109 13.77 28.42 -8.56
C LYS A 109 13.71 28.29 -7.04
N THR A 110 12.51 28.10 -6.48
CA THR A 110 12.32 27.91 -5.03
C THR A 110 12.45 26.46 -4.57
N ARG A 111 12.47 25.51 -5.52
CA ARG A 111 12.47 24.06 -5.30
C ARG A 111 11.25 23.58 -4.50
N VAL A 112 10.11 24.20 -4.74
CA VAL A 112 8.84 23.89 -4.08
C VAL A 112 7.93 23.11 -5.03
N ILE A 113 7.49 21.94 -4.58
CA ILE A 113 6.37 21.20 -5.16
C ILE A 113 5.11 21.59 -4.40
N THR A 114 4.04 21.97 -5.10
CA THR A 114 2.72 22.22 -4.50
C THR A 114 1.71 21.28 -5.13
N SER A 115 0.93 20.59 -4.29
CA SER A 115 -0.08 19.63 -4.70
C SER A 115 -1.43 19.94 -4.09
N LYS A 116 -2.50 19.76 -4.87
CA LYS A 116 -3.90 19.70 -4.40
C LYS A 116 -4.46 18.34 -4.81
N PHE A 117 -5.22 17.69 -3.93
CA PHE A 117 -5.70 16.33 -4.13
C PHE A 117 -6.96 16.06 -3.29
N LEU A 118 -7.58 14.90 -3.51
CA LEU A 118 -8.57 14.34 -2.60
C LEU A 118 -7.97 13.12 -1.90
N LEU A 119 -8.23 12.97 -0.61
CA LEU A 119 -7.99 11.73 0.11
C LEU A 119 -9.31 11.06 0.46
N GLU A 120 -9.26 9.74 0.55
CA GLU A 120 -10.24 8.92 1.26
C GLU A 120 -9.68 8.65 2.65
N VAL A 121 -10.47 9.01 3.67
CA VAL A 121 -10.11 8.90 5.07
C VAL A 121 -11.05 7.91 5.73
N HIS A 122 -10.49 6.89 6.38
CA HIS A 122 -11.22 5.88 7.14
C HIS A 122 -10.72 5.84 8.59
N TYR A 123 -11.61 5.45 9.50
CA TYR A 123 -11.27 5.15 10.89
C TYR A 123 -12.30 4.17 11.48
N PRO A 124 -11.90 3.15 12.28
CA PRO A 124 -12.76 2.09 12.81
C PRO A 124 -14.07 2.51 13.48
N LEU A 125 -14.15 3.73 14.01
CA LEU A 125 -15.38 4.28 14.58
C LEU A 125 -16.50 4.43 13.54
N ILE A 126 -16.16 4.65 12.26
CA ILE A 126 -17.15 4.66 11.16
C ILE A 126 -17.84 3.29 11.08
N ASP A 127 -17.06 2.21 11.02
CA ASP A 127 -17.58 0.84 10.89
C ASP A 127 -18.48 0.48 12.08
N ARG A 128 -18.07 0.86 13.30
CA ARG A 128 -18.85 0.63 14.53
C ARG A 128 -20.19 1.35 14.58
N ILE A 129 -20.33 2.50 13.92
CA ILE A 129 -21.52 3.37 14.03
C ILE A 129 -22.42 3.29 12.80
N LYS A 130 -21.84 3.09 11.62
CA LYS A 130 -22.55 3.05 10.33
C LYS A 130 -22.68 1.63 9.76
N GLY A 131 -21.96 0.67 10.31
CA GLY A 131 -21.77 -0.64 9.70
C GLY A 131 -20.98 -0.53 8.40
N PHE A 132 -21.13 -1.56 7.57
CA PHE A 132 -20.50 -1.66 6.25
C PHE A 132 -21.48 -1.28 5.13
N ILE A 133 -20.94 -0.83 4.01
CA ILE A 133 -21.70 -0.53 2.79
C ILE A 133 -22.39 -1.83 2.36
N GLN A 134 -23.71 -1.78 2.19
CA GLN A 134 -24.44 -2.91 1.61
C GLN A 134 -24.24 -2.92 0.09
N PRO A 135 -23.99 -4.09 -0.53
CA PRO A 135 -23.97 -4.21 -1.99
C PRO A 135 -25.34 -3.80 -2.55
N LYS A 136 -25.39 -3.23 -3.76
CA LYS A 136 -26.67 -2.96 -4.41
C LYS A 136 -27.32 -4.26 -4.86
N GLU A 137 -28.64 -4.23 -5.03
CA GLU A 137 -29.38 -5.35 -5.60
C GLU A 137 -28.81 -5.73 -6.99
N GLY A 138 -28.32 -6.97 -7.12
CA GLY A 138 -27.65 -7.47 -8.32
C GLY A 138 -26.11 -7.39 -8.30
N GLU A 139 -25.50 -6.65 -7.36
CA GLU A 139 -24.07 -6.77 -7.06
C GLU A 139 -23.86 -8.05 -6.21
N ARG A 140 -22.90 -8.91 -6.61
CA ARG A 140 -22.82 -10.31 -6.13
C ARG A 140 -22.05 -10.50 -4.81
N GLU A 141 -21.44 -9.43 -4.31
CA GLU A 141 -20.52 -9.42 -3.17
C GLU A 141 -21.28 -9.60 -1.85
N LYS A 142 -21.14 -10.76 -1.19
CA LYS A 142 -21.64 -10.99 0.19
C LYS A 142 -20.50 -11.12 1.21
N ASP A 143 -19.28 -11.09 0.72
CA ASP A 143 -18.00 -11.50 1.29
C ASP A 143 -16.97 -10.33 1.34
N ASP A 144 -17.26 -9.19 0.69
CA ASP A 144 -16.49 -7.94 0.84
C ASP A 144 -17.31 -6.88 1.62
N TYR A 145 -17.00 -6.75 2.91
CA TYR A 145 -17.64 -5.78 3.81
C TYR A 145 -16.90 -4.44 3.76
N ARG A 146 -17.17 -3.69 2.68
CA ARG A 146 -16.53 -2.40 2.40
C ARG A 146 -16.95 -1.32 3.38
N SER A 147 -15.97 -0.61 3.94
CA SER A 147 -16.21 0.50 4.87
C SER A 147 -16.68 1.77 4.17
N TYR A 148 -17.50 2.57 4.86
CA TYR A 148 -17.70 3.96 4.49
C TYR A 148 -16.41 4.78 4.72
N THR A 149 -16.10 5.71 3.83
CA THR A 149 -14.95 6.62 3.95
C THR A 149 -15.38 8.08 3.80
N GLU A 150 -14.59 8.99 4.36
CA GLU A 150 -14.80 10.44 4.26
C GLU A 150 -13.85 11.04 3.22
N THR A 151 -14.36 11.86 2.29
CA THR A 151 -13.51 12.54 1.30
C THR A 151 -12.94 13.81 1.92
N PHE A 152 -11.62 13.94 1.96
CA PHE A 152 -10.91 15.16 2.39
C PHE A 152 -10.30 15.89 1.20
N ALA A 153 -10.46 17.21 1.14
CA ALA A 153 -9.71 18.07 0.23
C ALA A 153 -8.35 18.40 0.86
N GLY A 154 -7.28 17.95 0.21
CA GLY A 154 -5.90 18.09 0.70
C GLY A 154 -5.07 19.07 -0.10
N SER A 155 -4.17 19.75 0.60
CA SER A 155 -3.09 20.56 0.02
C SER A 155 -1.76 20.23 0.70
N LEU A 156 -0.71 20.11 -0.11
CA LEU A 156 0.64 19.74 0.33
C LEU A 156 1.66 20.65 -0.35
N THR A 157 2.49 21.30 0.45
CA THR A 157 3.62 22.10 -0.04
C THR A 157 4.91 21.43 0.42
N CYS A 158 5.67 20.87 -0.51
CA CYS A 158 6.96 20.22 -0.26
C CYS A 158 8.10 21.12 -0.74
N LYS A 159 8.94 21.58 0.20
CA LYS A 159 10.17 22.32 -0.09
C LYS A 159 11.35 21.35 -0.03
N LEU A 160 11.99 21.11 -1.17
CA LEU A 160 13.18 20.27 -1.25
C LEU A 160 14.41 21.03 -0.74
N GLY A 161 15.31 20.32 -0.05
CA GLY A 161 16.62 20.84 0.35
C GLY A 161 17.60 21.01 -0.81
N ALA A 162 18.85 21.33 -0.51
CA ALA A 162 19.91 21.42 -1.52
C ALA A 162 20.16 20.06 -2.23
N GLU A 163 19.97 18.97 -1.50
CA GLU A 163 19.89 17.59 -2.01
C GLU A 163 18.49 17.02 -1.72
N PRO A 164 18.00 16.03 -2.50
CA PRO A 164 18.67 15.42 -3.66
C PRO A 164 18.67 16.33 -4.90
N LYS A 165 19.73 16.27 -5.71
CA LYS A 165 19.77 16.87 -7.05
C LYS A 165 18.83 16.12 -8.00
N ILE A 166 17.83 16.83 -8.52
CA ILE A 166 16.89 16.33 -9.52
C ILE A 166 17.64 15.87 -10.77
N GLY A 167 17.25 14.73 -11.34
CA GLY A 167 17.90 14.11 -12.50
C GLY A 167 19.17 13.32 -12.19
N LYS A 168 19.59 13.21 -10.92
CA LYS A 168 20.63 12.27 -10.48
C LYS A 168 20.03 11.25 -9.50
N SER A 169 20.32 9.98 -9.73
CA SER A 169 19.97 8.90 -8.79
C SER A 169 20.64 9.16 -7.44
N SER A 170 19.86 9.14 -6.37
CA SER A 170 20.36 9.29 -5.00
C SER A 170 19.57 8.35 -4.09
N THR A 171 20.27 7.43 -3.45
CA THR A 171 19.70 6.33 -2.64
C THR A 171 19.05 6.81 -1.34
N LYS A 172 19.55 7.88 -0.73
CA LYS A 172 19.07 8.37 0.58
C LYS A 172 19.62 9.76 0.89
N VAL A 173 18.75 10.76 1.00
CA VAL A 173 19.10 12.09 1.52
C VAL A 173 18.42 12.32 2.86
N ARG A 174 19.22 12.53 3.91
CA ARG A 174 18.72 12.87 5.25
C ARG A 174 18.24 14.31 5.32
N ASN A 175 17.07 14.53 5.92
CA ASN A 175 16.43 15.85 6.04
C ASN A 175 16.23 16.55 4.67
N GLY A 176 15.99 15.78 3.62
CA GLY A 176 15.97 16.27 2.22
C GLY A 176 14.74 17.08 1.83
N ALA A 177 13.70 17.11 2.66
CA ALA A 177 12.49 17.92 2.41
C ALA A 177 11.76 18.32 3.70
N VAL A 178 11.06 19.46 3.63
CA VAL A 178 10.06 19.90 4.62
C VAL A 178 8.72 19.97 3.91
N LEU A 179 7.67 19.39 4.48
CA LEU A 179 6.33 19.42 3.91
C LEU A 179 5.34 20.06 4.87
N ASN A 180 4.47 20.90 4.34
CA ASN A 180 3.33 21.46 5.06
C ASN A 180 2.04 20.86 4.48
N LEU A 181 1.27 20.18 5.31
CA LEU A 181 0.00 19.53 4.97
C LEU A 181 -1.16 20.29 5.60
N LYS A 182 -2.23 20.51 4.82
CA LYS A 182 -3.53 20.98 5.31
C LYS A 182 -4.64 20.22 4.59
N MET A 183 -5.59 19.68 5.35
CA MET A 183 -6.70 18.88 4.84
C MET A 183 -7.99 19.19 5.60
N GLU A 184 -9.08 19.33 4.85
CA GLU A 184 -10.41 19.63 5.37
C GLU A 184 -11.45 18.66 4.78
N PRO A 185 -12.46 18.21 5.54
CA PRO A 185 -13.50 17.32 5.01
C PRO A 185 -14.32 18.01 3.92
N ARG A 186 -14.46 17.33 2.79
CA ARG A 186 -15.33 17.71 1.67
C ARG A 186 -16.66 16.95 1.72
N GLU A 187 -16.60 15.65 1.93
CA GLU A 187 -17.76 14.76 2.11
C GLU A 187 -17.59 14.03 3.45
N LYS A 188 -18.64 14.06 4.29
CA LYS A 188 -18.62 13.54 5.66
C LYS A 188 -19.59 12.37 5.80
N VAL A 189 -19.20 11.38 6.57
CA VAL A 189 -20.02 10.22 6.97
C VAL A 189 -20.39 10.32 8.44
N LEU A 190 -19.42 10.64 9.30
CA LEU A 190 -19.60 10.98 10.71
C LEU A 190 -19.19 12.43 10.99
N GLY A 191 -18.13 12.92 10.33
CA GLY A 191 -17.63 14.29 10.47
C GLY A 191 -16.85 14.56 11.76
N GLU A 192 -16.43 13.51 12.48
CA GLU A 192 -15.68 13.63 13.74
C GLU A 192 -14.27 14.22 13.56
N ILE A 193 -13.65 13.97 12.41
CA ILE A 193 -12.33 14.51 12.06
C ILE A 193 -12.53 15.85 11.34
N ALA A 194 -12.46 16.97 12.07
CA ALA A 194 -12.84 18.28 11.52
C ALA A 194 -11.80 18.91 10.55
N ALA A 195 -10.51 18.64 10.76
CA ALA A 195 -9.39 19.08 9.93
C ALA A 195 -8.12 18.32 10.34
N VAL A 196 -7.15 18.21 9.44
CA VAL A 196 -5.83 17.64 9.72
C VAL A 196 -4.74 18.55 9.14
N ALA A 197 -3.80 18.98 9.96
CA ALA A 197 -2.70 19.86 9.52
C ALA A 197 -1.40 19.64 10.30
N GLY A 198 -0.26 19.91 9.65
CA GLY A 198 1.04 19.84 10.29
C GLY A 198 2.22 20.04 9.34
N GLU A 199 3.41 20.18 9.92
CA GLU A 199 4.68 20.19 9.19
C GLU A 199 5.42 18.86 9.42
N PHE A 200 5.92 18.28 8.34
CA PHE A 200 6.75 17.08 8.35
C PHE A 200 8.19 17.40 7.99
N LYS A 201 9.14 16.74 8.67
CA LYS A 201 10.55 16.69 8.24
C LYS A 201 10.81 15.32 7.63
N ILE A 202 11.09 15.27 6.32
CA ILE A 202 11.36 13.99 5.66
C ILE A 202 12.76 13.52 6.02
N ILE A 203 12.78 12.42 6.76
CA ILE A 203 14.01 11.76 7.19
C ILE A 203 14.73 11.17 5.98
N ASP A 204 14.00 10.53 5.05
CA ASP A 204 14.59 9.86 3.89
C ASP A 204 13.90 10.27 2.59
N VAL A 205 14.66 10.92 1.70
CA VAL A 205 14.27 11.16 0.30
C VAL A 205 15.09 10.26 -0.62
N VAL A 206 14.43 9.59 -1.57
CA VAL A 206 15.07 8.73 -2.59
C VAL A 206 14.66 9.17 -3.99
N ILE A 207 15.63 9.33 -4.90
CA ILE A 207 15.38 9.53 -6.34
C ILE A 207 15.85 8.29 -7.11
N TRP A 208 14.94 7.65 -7.84
CA TRP A 208 15.20 6.37 -8.52
C TRP A 208 14.72 6.31 -9.99
N PRO A 209 15.49 5.72 -10.92
CA PRO A 209 15.05 5.50 -12.29
C PRO A 209 14.08 4.32 -12.43
N LYS A 210 13.05 4.49 -13.26
CA LYS A 210 12.21 3.53 -14.03
C LYS A 210 11.97 2.05 -13.62
N PHE A 211 12.17 1.63 -12.37
CA PHE A 211 11.82 0.28 -11.87
C PHE A 211 10.55 0.27 -11.02
N TYR A 212 9.87 -0.88 -10.94
CA TYR A 212 8.83 -1.11 -9.94
C TYR A 212 9.49 -1.28 -8.56
N ILE A 213 9.04 -0.48 -7.59
CA ILE A 213 9.42 -0.64 -6.19
C ILE A 213 8.61 -1.80 -5.62
N LYS A 214 9.26 -2.77 -4.98
CA LYS A 214 8.56 -3.75 -4.17
C LYS A 214 8.05 -3.06 -2.90
N LYS A 215 6.73 -2.91 -2.78
CA LYS A 215 6.09 -2.53 -1.51
C LYS A 215 5.87 -3.78 -0.66
N THR A 216 5.84 -3.63 0.65
CA THR A 216 5.55 -4.71 1.60
C THR A 216 4.37 -4.32 2.48
N ILE A 217 3.58 -5.31 2.88
CA ILE A 217 2.54 -5.18 3.92
C ILE A 217 2.79 -6.26 4.98
N ASN A 218 2.57 -5.93 6.25
CA ASN A 218 2.63 -6.92 7.33
C ASN A 218 1.30 -7.66 7.41
N ILE A 219 1.35 -8.97 7.56
CA ILE A 219 0.20 -9.83 7.79
C ILE A 219 0.36 -10.48 9.16
N GLN A 220 -0.62 -10.36 10.05
CA GLN A 220 -0.60 -10.96 11.38
C GLN A 220 -1.57 -12.15 11.41
N PRO A 221 -1.08 -13.41 11.39
CA PRO A 221 -1.93 -14.57 11.58
C PRO A 221 -2.45 -14.60 13.02
N VAL A 222 -3.75 -14.84 13.19
CA VAL A 222 -4.39 -15.00 14.50
C VAL A 222 -5.09 -16.36 14.51
N PHE A 223 -4.65 -17.26 15.39
CA PHE A 223 -5.16 -18.62 15.51
C PHE A 223 -5.99 -18.76 16.79
N VAL A 224 -7.02 -19.61 16.74
CA VAL A 224 -7.87 -19.95 17.89
C VAL A 224 -7.27 -21.15 18.60
N ARG A 225 -6.96 -21.00 19.89
CA ARG A 225 -6.76 -22.14 20.80
C ARG A 225 -8.10 -22.63 21.29
N TYR A 226 -8.26 -23.95 21.29
CA TYR A 226 -9.46 -24.63 21.78
C TYR A 226 -9.10 -25.95 22.45
N THR A 227 -9.99 -26.48 23.28
CA THR A 227 -9.87 -27.79 23.93
C THR A 227 -10.98 -28.70 23.40
N PRO A 228 -10.67 -29.62 22.45
CA PRO A 228 -11.69 -30.50 21.91
C PRO A 228 -12.30 -31.39 23.00
N ALA A 229 -13.63 -31.36 23.11
CA ALA A 229 -14.40 -32.19 24.04
C ALA A 229 -14.22 -33.70 23.76
N GLU A 230 -14.01 -34.06 22.49
CA GLU A 230 -13.83 -35.43 22.01
C GLU A 230 -12.58 -35.54 21.13
N GLY A 231 -11.85 -36.67 21.21
CA GLY A 231 -10.67 -36.95 20.40
C GLY A 231 -9.62 -37.82 21.11
N CYS A 232 -8.55 -38.21 20.41
CA CYS A 232 -7.51 -39.14 20.91
C CYS A 232 -6.75 -38.68 22.17
N PHE A 233 -6.89 -37.41 22.57
CA PHE A 233 -6.27 -36.81 23.76
C PHE A 233 -7.30 -35.99 24.57
N GLY A 234 -8.54 -36.50 24.63
CA GLY A 234 -9.75 -35.76 25.00
C GLY A 234 -9.70 -34.90 26.25
N GLY A 235 -10.33 -33.72 26.19
CA GLY A 235 -10.61 -32.83 27.32
C GLY A 235 -9.41 -32.16 28.02
N SER A 236 -8.18 -32.60 27.75
CA SER A 236 -6.97 -32.13 28.46
C SER A 236 -5.90 -31.52 27.55
N THR A 237 -6.06 -31.58 26.23
CA THR A 237 -5.04 -31.15 25.26
C THR A 237 -5.55 -29.96 24.47
N THR A 238 -4.91 -28.80 24.61
CA THR A 238 -5.21 -27.62 23.82
C THR A 238 -4.72 -27.81 22.37
N ALA A 239 -5.65 -27.73 21.42
CA ALA A 239 -5.40 -27.70 19.99
C ALA A 239 -5.43 -26.26 19.47
N THR A 240 -5.06 -26.06 18.19
CA THR A 240 -5.10 -24.75 17.52
C THR A 240 -5.62 -24.88 16.10
N THR A 241 -6.37 -23.87 15.65
CA THR A 241 -6.59 -23.63 14.21
C THR A 241 -5.32 -23.08 13.54
N GLY A 242 -5.39 -22.81 12.24
CA GLY A 242 -4.24 -22.39 11.42
C GLY A 242 -3.52 -23.57 10.75
N GLY A 243 -4.12 -24.76 10.70
CA GLY A 243 -3.52 -25.93 10.03
C GLY A 243 -3.28 -25.72 8.53
N SER A 244 -4.12 -24.89 7.90
CA SER A 244 -4.01 -24.50 6.48
C SER A 244 -2.95 -23.42 6.21
N PHE A 245 -2.52 -22.70 7.25
CA PHE A 245 -1.71 -21.50 7.13
C PHE A 245 -0.47 -21.66 6.25
N PRO A 246 0.38 -22.70 6.37
CA PRO A 246 1.59 -22.81 5.56
C PRO A 246 1.30 -22.81 4.05
N THR A 247 0.32 -23.59 3.60
CA THR A 247 -0.06 -23.69 2.19
C THR A 247 -0.68 -22.40 1.67
N LEU A 248 -1.65 -21.84 2.42
CA LEU A 248 -2.34 -20.60 2.03
C LEU A 248 -1.38 -19.39 2.01
N ARG A 249 -0.46 -19.32 2.98
CA ARG A 249 0.63 -18.33 3.03
C ARG A 249 1.51 -18.42 1.79
N ASP A 250 2.00 -19.61 1.47
CA ASP A 250 2.95 -19.79 0.37
C ASP A 250 2.30 -19.52 -0.99
N LYS A 251 1.03 -19.90 -1.17
CA LYS A 251 0.22 -19.55 -2.35
C LYS A 251 -0.05 -18.05 -2.47
N SER A 252 -0.29 -17.36 -1.34
CA SER A 252 -0.43 -15.90 -1.30
C SER A 252 0.88 -15.20 -1.69
N ILE A 253 2.01 -15.67 -1.17
CA ILE A 253 3.34 -15.15 -1.51
C ILE A 253 3.64 -15.40 -3.01
N GLU A 254 3.30 -16.56 -3.54
CA GLU A 254 3.45 -16.90 -4.97
C GLU A 254 2.71 -15.91 -5.87
N MET A 255 1.44 -15.61 -5.56
CA MET A 255 0.61 -14.70 -6.35
C MET A 255 1.06 -13.24 -6.24
N TRP A 256 1.21 -12.72 -5.01
CA TRP A 256 1.46 -11.30 -4.79
C TRP A 256 2.90 -10.85 -5.13
N ASN A 257 3.87 -11.77 -5.14
CA ASN A 257 5.20 -11.48 -5.70
C ASN A 257 5.16 -11.11 -7.19
N ARG A 258 4.22 -11.67 -7.99
CA ARG A 258 4.02 -11.31 -9.41
C ARG A 258 3.62 -9.84 -9.57
N CYS A 259 3.03 -9.26 -8.53
CA CYS A 259 2.61 -7.87 -8.43
C CYS A 259 3.66 -6.92 -7.83
N CYS A 260 4.86 -7.40 -7.48
CA CYS A 260 5.81 -6.64 -6.67
C CYS A 260 5.27 -6.25 -5.29
N VAL A 261 4.38 -7.07 -4.73
CA VAL A 261 3.88 -6.94 -3.35
C VAL A 261 4.55 -8.02 -2.50
N GLY A 262 5.28 -7.60 -1.47
CA GLY A 262 5.80 -8.48 -0.43
C GLY A 262 4.77 -8.66 0.68
N LEU A 263 4.50 -9.91 1.04
CA LEU A 263 3.73 -10.24 2.23
C LEU A 263 4.70 -10.61 3.35
N ASN A 264 4.76 -9.80 4.39
CA ASN A 264 5.57 -10.07 5.58
C ASN A 264 4.68 -10.71 6.66
N PHE A 265 4.60 -12.04 6.67
CA PHE A 265 3.84 -12.77 7.66
C PHE A 265 4.59 -12.79 9.01
N LEU A 266 3.97 -12.18 10.02
CA LEU A 266 4.46 -12.13 11.39
C LEU A 266 4.26 -13.49 12.10
N PRO A 267 4.95 -13.74 13.24
CA PRO A 267 4.71 -14.92 14.06
C PRO A 267 3.22 -14.99 14.48
N PRO A 268 2.55 -16.17 14.40
CA PRO A 268 1.14 -16.29 14.77
C PRO A 268 0.87 -15.90 16.23
N VAL A 269 -0.20 -15.12 16.41
CA VAL A 269 -0.80 -14.83 17.73
C VAL A 269 -1.93 -15.82 17.97
N TYR A 270 -2.19 -16.13 19.25
CA TYR A 270 -3.21 -17.09 19.65
C TYR A 270 -4.24 -16.46 20.58
N ILE A 271 -5.52 -16.59 20.25
CA ILE A 271 -6.65 -16.19 21.10
C ILE A 271 -7.26 -17.42 21.77
N ASN A 272 -7.63 -17.30 23.04
CA ASN A 272 -8.19 -18.41 23.84
C ASN A 272 -9.72 -18.24 23.90
N ASN A 273 -10.45 -18.74 22.90
CA ASN A 273 -11.91 -18.80 22.92
C ASN A 273 -12.42 -19.89 21.98
N ASP A 274 -12.72 -21.05 22.53
CA ASP A 274 -13.18 -22.25 21.83
C ASP A 274 -14.37 -22.00 20.89
N ASN A 275 -15.26 -21.07 21.23
CA ASN A 275 -16.42 -20.72 20.41
C ASN A 275 -16.01 -20.19 19.03
N TYR A 276 -14.86 -19.53 18.91
CA TYR A 276 -14.35 -19.01 17.63
C TYR A 276 -13.76 -20.09 16.71
N ARG A 277 -13.70 -21.36 17.14
CA ARG A 277 -13.23 -22.48 16.30
C ARG A 277 -14.18 -22.74 15.12
N ILE A 278 -15.49 -22.78 15.41
CA ILE A 278 -16.57 -22.99 14.44
C ILE A 278 -17.36 -21.69 14.43
N LEU A 279 -17.09 -20.82 13.46
CA LEU A 279 -17.51 -19.42 13.57
C LEU A 279 -18.89 -19.17 12.95
N SER A 280 -19.84 -18.71 13.77
CA SER A 280 -21.12 -18.19 13.29
C SER A 280 -21.07 -16.67 13.04
N SER A 281 -22.03 -16.13 12.26
CA SER A 281 -22.13 -14.66 12.09
C SER A 281 -22.40 -13.87 13.37
N ALA A 282 -22.90 -14.51 14.43
CA ALA A 282 -23.05 -13.84 15.72
C ALA A 282 -21.68 -13.55 16.39
N GLU A 283 -20.63 -14.27 16.01
CA GLU A 283 -19.32 -14.26 16.65
C GLU A 283 -18.25 -13.50 15.86
N GLU A 284 -18.49 -13.22 14.58
CA GLU A 284 -17.60 -12.44 13.70
C GLU A 284 -17.16 -11.10 14.32
N ALA A 285 -18.09 -10.38 14.95
CA ALA A 285 -17.79 -9.12 15.62
C ALA A 285 -16.86 -9.31 16.83
N GLY A 286 -17.01 -10.44 17.55
CA GLY A 286 -16.21 -10.79 18.71
C GLY A 286 -14.80 -11.25 18.35
N ILE A 287 -14.65 -12.11 17.34
CA ILE A 287 -13.33 -12.61 16.92
C ILE A 287 -12.45 -11.47 16.38
N LYS A 288 -13.01 -10.57 15.55
CA LYS A 288 -12.32 -9.38 15.01
C LYS A 288 -11.93 -8.33 16.06
N ALA A 289 -12.52 -8.41 17.25
CA ALA A 289 -12.20 -7.55 18.40
C ALA A 289 -11.27 -8.24 19.41
N ALA A 290 -10.97 -9.53 19.24
CA ALA A 290 -10.12 -10.29 20.15
C ALA A 290 -8.63 -9.95 19.98
N TYR A 291 -8.25 -9.31 18.88
CA TYR A 291 -6.90 -8.82 18.61
C TYR A 291 -6.95 -7.53 17.75
N ASP A 292 -5.92 -6.68 17.88
CA ASP A 292 -5.78 -5.44 17.13
C ASP A 292 -4.28 -5.08 16.97
N ASP A 293 -3.73 -5.14 15.75
CA ASP A 293 -2.41 -4.57 15.44
C ASP A 293 -2.55 -3.43 14.41
N PRO A 294 -2.32 -2.16 14.80
CA PRO A 294 -2.48 -1.02 13.90
C PRO A 294 -1.44 -0.97 12.75
N ASN A 295 -0.52 -1.93 12.65
CA ASN A 295 0.56 -1.99 11.65
C ASN A 295 0.50 -3.24 10.75
N ALA A 296 -0.54 -4.06 10.83
CA ALA A 296 -0.69 -5.28 10.06
C ALA A 296 -2.13 -5.50 9.59
N VAL A 297 -2.30 -6.25 8.49
CA VAL A 297 -3.60 -6.86 8.16
C VAL A 297 -3.72 -8.14 8.96
N GLU A 298 -4.77 -8.24 9.75
CA GLU A 298 -5.02 -9.42 10.59
C GLU A 298 -5.74 -10.49 9.78
N VAL A 299 -5.29 -11.74 9.92
CA VAL A 299 -5.91 -12.90 9.27
C VAL A 299 -6.26 -13.92 10.34
N TYR A 300 -7.54 -14.01 10.65
CA TYR A 300 -8.10 -14.92 11.64
C TYR A 300 -8.35 -16.28 10.97
N PHE A 301 -7.65 -17.30 11.44
CA PHE A 301 -7.86 -18.68 11.00
C PHE A 301 -8.83 -19.36 11.95
N VAL A 302 -9.97 -19.79 11.43
CA VAL A 302 -10.95 -20.63 12.14
C VAL A 302 -11.05 -21.98 11.42
N GLU A 303 -11.64 -22.99 12.05
CA GLU A 303 -11.71 -24.32 11.44
C GLU A 303 -12.68 -24.31 10.24
N ILE A 304 -13.90 -23.83 10.48
CA ILE A 304 -15.01 -23.76 9.52
C ILE A 304 -15.99 -22.65 9.95
N GLY A 305 -16.78 -22.13 9.02
CA GLY A 305 -17.93 -21.28 9.33
C GLY A 305 -19.20 -22.11 9.58
N ASP A 306 -20.17 -21.56 10.32
CA ASP A 306 -21.52 -22.13 10.50
C ASP A 306 -22.62 -21.13 10.07
N PRO A 307 -23.37 -21.39 8.98
CA PRO A 307 -23.29 -22.57 8.11
C PRO A 307 -21.96 -22.69 7.34
N VAL A 308 -21.65 -23.92 6.90
CA VAL A 308 -20.43 -24.19 6.12
C VAL A 308 -20.33 -23.28 4.91
N GLY A 309 -19.22 -22.54 4.81
CA GLY A 309 -19.00 -21.58 3.74
C GLY A 309 -19.94 -20.38 3.79
N ILE A 310 -20.27 -19.89 4.99
CA ILE A 310 -21.12 -18.70 5.24
C ILE A 310 -20.72 -17.47 4.40
N HIS A 311 -19.42 -17.31 4.12
CA HIS A 311 -18.86 -16.30 3.19
C HIS A 311 -18.08 -16.94 2.03
N GLY A 312 -18.40 -18.18 1.66
CA GLY A 312 -17.54 -18.95 0.76
C GLY A 312 -16.25 -19.37 1.47
N GLY A 313 -15.09 -19.06 0.87
CA GLY A 313 -13.79 -19.47 1.42
C GLY A 313 -13.21 -18.52 2.48
N GLY A 314 -13.63 -17.26 2.51
CA GLY A 314 -13.09 -16.25 3.40
C GLY A 314 -14.01 -15.04 3.44
N VAL A 315 -13.62 -14.02 4.19
CA VAL A 315 -14.33 -12.74 4.22
C VAL A 315 -13.37 -11.63 4.59
N CYS A 316 -13.47 -10.51 3.91
CA CYS A 316 -12.69 -9.32 4.18
C CYS A 316 -13.58 -8.20 4.71
N TYR A 317 -13.16 -7.58 5.83
CA TYR A 317 -13.81 -6.41 6.40
C TYR A 317 -12.90 -5.21 6.30
N SER A 318 -13.47 -4.07 5.96
CA SER A 318 -12.73 -2.80 5.85
C SER A 318 -11.61 -2.84 4.80
N GLY A 319 -11.80 -3.60 3.71
CA GLY A 319 -10.81 -3.77 2.64
C GLY A 319 -10.21 -2.47 2.12
N GLY A 320 -8.91 -2.48 1.83
CA GLY A 320 -8.13 -1.31 1.40
C GLY A 320 -7.78 -0.31 2.52
N THR A 321 -8.24 -0.52 3.77
CA THR A 321 -7.98 0.38 4.91
C THR A 321 -6.93 -0.18 5.87
N ALA A 322 -6.49 0.65 6.82
CA ALA A 322 -5.65 0.22 7.95
C ALA A 322 -6.39 -0.65 8.98
N ASN A 323 -7.74 -0.71 8.93
CA ASN A 323 -8.58 -1.55 9.79
C ASN A 323 -8.96 -2.87 9.10
N THR A 324 -8.21 -3.29 8.07
CA THR A 324 -8.56 -4.51 7.35
C THR A 324 -8.39 -5.74 8.24
N LYS A 325 -9.46 -6.52 8.37
CA LYS A 325 -9.43 -7.81 9.07
C LYS A 325 -10.04 -8.89 8.15
N ILE A 326 -9.32 -9.99 7.96
CA ILE A 326 -9.75 -11.15 7.15
C ILE A 326 -10.09 -12.31 8.08
N ILE A 327 -11.15 -13.06 7.76
CA ILE A 327 -11.41 -14.38 8.35
C ILE A 327 -11.27 -15.44 7.25
N THR A 328 -10.59 -16.54 7.55
CA THR A 328 -10.36 -17.63 6.60
C THR A 328 -10.47 -18.99 7.29
N TYR A 329 -10.90 -20.01 6.54
CA TYR A 329 -11.21 -21.35 7.07
C TYR A 329 -10.07 -22.34 6.80
N ASP A 330 -9.71 -23.17 7.77
CA ASP A 330 -8.77 -24.27 7.57
C ASP A 330 -9.32 -25.31 6.58
N THR A 331 -10.63 -25.52 6.59
CA THR A 331 -11.34 -26.45 5.67
C THR A 331 -11.42 -25.96 4.22
N ASN A 332 -10.83 -24.81 3.88
CA ASN A 332 -10.59 -24.45 2.47
C ASN A 332 -9.71 -25.48 1.75
N LEU A 333 -8.76 -26.09 2.45
CA LEU A 333 -7.86 -27.07 1.84
C LEU A 333 -8.50 -28.47 1.76
N PRO A 334 -8.27 -29.24 0.68
CA PRO A 334 -7.37 -28.95 -0.44
C PRO A 334 -8.06 -28.23 -1.63
N ILE A 335 -9.28 -27.71 -1.47
CA ILE A 335 -10.15 -27.27 -2.57
C ILE A 335 -9.82 -25.85 -3.05
N ASN A 336 -9.71 -24.87 -2.15
CA ASN A 336 -9.43 -23.48 -2.46
C ASN A 336 -8.05 -23.08 -1.93
N LEU A 337 -7.04 -23.25 -2.79
CA LEU A 337 -5.61 -23.02 -2.51
C LEU A 337 -5.25 -21.54 -2.56
N TYR A 338 -5.97 -20.74 -3.34
CA TYR A 338 -5.70 -19.32 -3.56
C TYR A 338 -6.62 -18.38 -2.76
N ASN A 339 -7.53 -18.92 -1.93
CA ASN A 339 -8.43 -18.17 -1.05
C ASN A 339 -7.76 -17.01 -0.30
N LEU A 340 -6.70 -17.29 0.48
CA LEU A 340 -6.03 -16.23 1.23
C LEU A 340 -5.38 -15.18 0.31
N ALA A 341 -4.96 -15.58 -0.90
CA ALA A 341 -4.44 -14.64 -1.87
C ALA A 341 -5.54 -13.70 -2.41
N HIS A 342 -6.77 -14.21 -2.58
CA HIS A 342 -7.97 -13.46 -2.94
C HIS A 342 -8.40 -12.49 -1.83
N GLU A 343 -8.51 -12.96 -0.58
CA GLU A 343 -8.84 -12.10 0.58
C GLU A 343 -7.81 -10.98 0.79
N LEU A 344 -6.52 -11.29 0.59
CA LEU A 344 -5.46 -10.28 0.59
C LEU A 344 -5.59 -9.30 -0.59
N GLY A 345 -6.27 -9.66 -1.68
CA GLY A 345 -6.66 -8.73 -2.73
C GLY A 345 -7.67 -7.68 -2.25
N HIS A 346 -8.71 -8.10 -1.51
CA HIS A 346 -9.62 -7.18 -0.83
C HIS A 346 -8.89 -6.31 0.20
N ALA A 347 -7.95 -6.87 0.96
CA ALA A 347 -7.08 -6.08 1.83
C ALA A 347 -6.26 -5.03 1.07
N LEU A 348 -5.80 -5.36 -0.14
CA LEU A 348 -5.10 -4.47 -1.06
C LEU A 348 -6.06 -3.62 -1.91
N GLY A 349 -7.32 -3.46 -1.50
CA GLY A 349 -8.29 -2.52 -2.06
C GLY A 349 -8.90 -2.94 -3.39
N LEU A 350 -8.78 -4.22 -3.78
CA LEU A 350 -9.42 -4.78 -4.97
C LEU A 350 -10.80 -5.35 -4.65
N GLY A 351 -11.80 -5.09 -5.49
CA GLY A 351 -13.10 -5.77 -5.46
C GLY A 351 -13.17 -6.91 -6.48
N HIS A 352 -14.33 -7.56 -6.57
CA HIS A 352 -14.57 -8.57 -7.62
C HIS A 352 -14.71 -7.92 -9.01
N PRO A 353 -14.47 -8.65 -10.11
CA PRO A 353 -14.82 -8.20 -11.45
C PRO A 353 -16.35 -8.24 -11.68
N PRO A 354 -16.92 -7.33 -12.50
CA PRO A 354 -16.28 -6.21 -13.16
C PRO A 354 -16.11 -5.01 -12.22
N GLY A 355 -14.87 -4.60 -11.99
CA GLY A 355 -14.55 -3.54 -11.03
C GLY A 355 -13.15 -2.97 -11.27
N ASN A 356 -12.40 -2.72 -10.19
CA ASN A 356 -10.97 -2.40 -10.28
C ASN A 356 -10.09 -3.66 -10.48
N SER A 357 -10.70 -4.82 -10.75
CA SER A 357 -10.03 -6.09 -11.06
C SER A 357 -10.53 -6.76 -12.33
N THR A 358 -9.74 -7.71 -12.83
CA THR A 358 -9.91 -8.34 -14.14
C THR A 358 -10.74 -9.63 -14.06
N PRO A 359 -11.70 -9.86 -14.99
CA PRO A 359 -12.37 -11.14 -15.13
C PRO A 359 -11.41 -12.31 -15.38
N GLY A 360 -11.75 -13.50 -14.89
CA GLY A 360 -10.93 -14.71 -14.96
C GLY A 360 -9.64 -14.68 -14.11
N SER A 361 -9.43 -13.64 -13.30
CA SER A 361 -8.25 -13.49 -12.44
C SER A 361 -8.49 -13.99 -11.01
N LEU A 362 -7.45 -13.92 -10.17
CA LEU A 362 -7.51 -14.21 -8.73
C LEU A 362 -8.71 -13.58 -8.01
N MET A 363 -9.17 -12.41 -8.44
CA MET A 363 -10.29 -11.70 -7.82
C MET A 363 -11.67 -12.19 -8.25
N GLU A 364 -11.78 -13.26 -9.04
CA GLU A 364 -13.07 -13.92 -9.29
C GLU A 364 -13.63 -14.57 -8.00
N PRO A 365 -14.94 -14.40 -7.70
CA PRO A 365 -15.59 -15.11 -6.60
C PRO A 365 -15.68 -16.61 -6.88
N SER A 366 -14.96 -17.43 -6.11
CA SER A 366 -14.99 -18.90 -6.23
C SER A 366 -15.83 -19.61 -5.16
N GLY A 367 -16.12 -18.93 -4.03
CA GLY A 367 -16.81 -19.52 -2.89
C GLY A 367 -15.99 -20.58 -2.15
N PHE A 368 -16.66 -21.41 -1.35
CA PHE A 368 -16.01 -22.46 -0.54
C PHE A 368 -15.58 -23.68 -1.38
N CYS A 369 -16.38 -24.04 -2.39
CA CYS A 369 -16.25 -25.30 -3.12
C CYS A 369 -15.44 -25.22 -4.43
N ALA A 370 -14.81 -24.08 -4.73
CA ALA A 370 -13.92 -23.92 -5.88
C ALA A 370 -12.73 -23.02 -5.56
N ASP A 371 -11.61 -23.25 -6.23
CA ASP A 371 -10.39 -22.47 -6.11
C ASP A 371 -10.52 -21.12 -6.83
N ASN A 372 -9.92 -20.05 -6.27
CA ASN A 372 -9.77 -18.80 -7.02
C ASN A 372 -8.76 -18.99 -8.17
N PRO A 373 -8.94 -18.37 -9.34
CA PRO A 373 -8.03 -18.55 -10.46
C PRO A 373 -6.58 -18.14 -10.14
N ALA A 374 -5.61 -19.00 -10.44
CA ALA A 374 -4.18 -18.74 -10.29
C ALA A 374 -3.62 -17.67 -11.27
N LEU A 375 -4.49 -16.89 -11.91
CA LEU A 375 -4.16 -15.86 -12.89
C LEU A 375 -4.05 -14.48 -12.21
N MET A 376 -2.92 -13.80 -12.44
CA MET A 376 -2.72 -12.42 -11.98
C MET A 376 -2.60 -11.49 -13.18
N SER A 377 -3.30 -10.36 -13.14
CA SER A 377 -3.44 -9.43 -14.27
C SER A 377 -2.61 -8.16 -14.12
N LYS A 378 -2.52 -7.38 -15.20
CA LYS A 378 -1.91 -6.05 -15.18
C LYS A 378 -2.71 -5.10 -14.30
N GLN A 379 -4.04 -5.10 -14.44
CA GLN A 379 -4.95 -4.22 -13.72
C GLN A 379 -4.90 -4.46 -12.21
N ASN A 380 -4.94 -5.72 -11.76
CA ASN A 380 -4.95 -6.06 -10.33
C ASN A 380 -3.76 -5.41 -9.60
N CYS A 381 -2.52 -5.61 -10.06
CA CYS A 381 -1.38 -5.01 -9.38
C CYS A 381 -1.18 -3.50 -9.65
N ASP A 382 -1.76 -2.94 -10.71
CA ASP A 382 -1.77 -1.48 -10.92
C ASP A 382 -2.66 -0.79 -9.88
N ASN A 383 -3.75 -1.45 -9.46
CA ASN A 383 -4.78 -0.92 -8.59
C ASN A 383 -4.60 -1.28 -7.09
N VAL A 384 -3.60 -2.10 -6.75
CA VAL A 384 -3.24 -2.42 -5.36
C VAL A 384 -3.02 -1.16 -4.53
N SER A 385 -3.81 -1.01 -3.45
CA SER A 385 -3.73 0.11 -2.54
C SER A 385 -4.19 -0.26 -1.12
N ASN A 386 -3.37 0.07 -0.13
CA ASN A 386 -3.67 -0.01 1.30
C ASN A 386 -2.69 0.93 2.04
N PRO A 387 -3.08 1.65 3.09
CA PRO A 387 -2.19 2.56 3.82
C PRO A 387 -1.03 1.85 4.55
N LEU A 388 -1.17 0.56 4.86
CA LEU A 388 -0.15 -0.30 5.47
C LEU A 388 0.93 -0.76 4.47
N LEU A 389 0.76 -0.49 3.17
CA LEU A 389 1.81 -0.77 2.17
C LEU A 389 2.96 0.23 2.30
N TYR A 390 4.06 -0.23 2.89
CA TYR A 390 5.28 0.55 3.06
C TYR A 390 6.37 0.11 2.07
N THR A 391 7.27 1.03 1.74
CA THR A 391 8.51 0.68 1.04
C THR A 391 9.57 0.22 2.08
N PRO A 392 10.08 -1.02 2.07
CA PRO A 392 11.13 -1.43 2.99
C PRO A 392 12.49 -0.75 2.71
N MET A 393 13.48 -0.99 3.56
CA MET A 393 14.88 -0.55 3.38
C MET A 393 15.82 -1.76 3.58
N PRO A 394 16.81 -2.00 2.67
CA PRO A 394 17.01 -1.32 1.39
C PRO A 394 15.79 -1.51 0.45
N ILE A 395 15.60 -0.59 -0.50
CA ILE A 395 14.46 -0.66 -1.43
C ILE A 395 14.67 -1.87 -2.36
N PRO A 396 13.79 -2.89 -2.35
CA PRO A 396 13.92 -4.04 -3.22
C PRO A 396 13.40 -3.65 -4.60
N LEU A 397 14.23 -3.84 -5.62
CA LEU A 397 13.80 -3.72 -7.01
C LEU A 397 12.97 -4.95 -7.38
N CYS A 398 11.95 -4.75 -8.19
CA CYS A 398 11.14 -5.81 -8.73
C CYS A 398 11.01 -5.66 -10.26
N ILE A 399 11.16 -6.78 -10.96
CA ILE A 399 10.84 -6.88 -12.39
C ILE A 399 9.47 -7.52 -12.48
N ARG A 400 8.51 -6.73 -12.96
CA ARG A 400 7.15 -7.18 -13.24
C ARG A 400 7.05 -7.59 -14.70
N SER A 401 6.38 -8.70 -15.01
CA SER A 401 6.11 -9.07 -16.41
C SER A 401 5.31 -7.96 -17.09
N THR A 402 5.82 -7.46 -18.22
CA THR A 402 5.11 -6.49 -19.08
C THR A 402 3.94 -7.13 -19.82
N ASN A 403 3.93 -8.46 -19.90
CA ASN A 403 2.98 -9.25 -20.69
C ASN A 403 2.00 -10.00 -19.76
N MET A 404 1.65 -9.40 -18.61
CA MET A 404 0.49 -9.87 -17.86
C MET A 404 -0.80 -9.52 -18.62
N PRO A 405 -1.82 -10.40 -18.58
CA PRO A 405 -3.13 -10.14 -19.20
C PRO A 405 -3.86 -8.99 -18.50
#